data_AF-A0A7Y2JKA8-F1
#
_entry.id   AF-A0A7Y2JKA8-F1
#
_cell.length_a   1.000
_cell.length_b   1.000
_cell.length_c   1.000
_cell.angle_alpha   90.00
_cell.angle_beta   90.00
_cell.angle_gamma   90.00
#
_symmetry.space_group_name_H-M   'P 1'
#
loop_
_entity.id
_entity.type
_entity.pdbx_description
1 polymer ?
#
loop_
_entity_poly.entity_id
_entity_poly.type
_entity_poly.pdbx_seq_one_letter_code
_entity_poly.pdbx_strand_id
1 'polypeptide(L)'
;CHRLSNFDGFVALGCVIRGRTSHYDVVVEQSANGLMLLGLQGLCIGNGIITVENKEQAEERADANRLDTAGAAATAALHLIALARRFGGRRKAVGFTPGEYQIAGTSDGTSGA
;
A
#
# COMPACT_ATOMS: atom_id res chain seq x y z
N CYS A 1 -11.29 -3.53 2.55
CA CYS A 1 -11.21 -4.51 3.65
C CYS A 1 -9.76 -4.90 3.94
N HIS A 2 -9.14 -4.34 4.99
CA HIS A 2 -7.83 -4.71 5.58
C HIS A 2 -7.89 -6.07 6.31
N ARG A 3 -8.47 -7.12 5.69
CA ARG A 3 -9.39 -8.09 6.33
C ARG A 3 -8.96 -8.79 7.64
N LEU A 4 -7.72 -8.70 8.13
CA LEU A 4 -7.36 -9.21 9.47
C LEU A 4 -6.54 -8.28 10.38
N SER A 5 -6.01 -7.12 9.93
CA SER A 5 -5.18 -6.27 10.80
C SER A 5 -5.11 -4.80 10.41
N ASN A 6 -5.05 -3.94 11.44
CA ASN A 6 -5.11 -2.48 11.37
C ASN A 6 -3.74 -1.83 11.06
N PHE A 7 -3.14 -2.16 9.91
CA PHE A 7 -1.83 -1.62 9.50
C PHE A 7 -1.96 -0.38 8.61
N ASP A 8 -1.09 0.61 8.80
CA ASP A 8 -1.01 1.82 7.98
C ASP A 8 -0.34 1.59 6.61
N GLY A 9 0.52 0.58 6.50
CA GLY A 9 1.20 0.19 5.26
C GLY A 9 2.00 -1.10 5.43
N PHE A 10 2.64 -1.55 4.36
CA PHE A 10 3.30 -2.85 4.26
C PHE A 10 4.66 -2.71 3.59
N VAL A 11 5.57 -3.63 3.89
CA VAL A 11 6.86 -3.77 3.20
C VAL A 11 6.95 -5.20 2.69
N ALA A 12 7.05 -5.35 1.38
CA ALA A 12 7.23 -6.65 0.74
C ALA A 12 8.72 -6.91 0.59
N LEU A 13 9.24 -7.90 1.32
CA LEU A 13 10.64 -8.31 1.25
C LEU A 13 10.76 -9.69 0.60
N GLY A 14 11.75 -9.84 -0.27
CA GLY A 14 12.02 -11.10 -0.94
C GLY A 14 13.36 -11.07 -1.66
N CYS A 15 13.91 -12.25 -1.94
CA CYS A 15 15.12 -12.39 -2.73
C CYS A 15 14.88 -13.49 -3.76
N VAL A 16 15.00 -13.15 -5.04
CA VAL A 16 14.85 -14.07 -6.15
C VAL A 16 16.20 -14.16 -6.85
N ILE A 17 16.81 -15.34 -6.84
CA ILE A 17 18.11 -15.61 -7.47
C ILE A 17 17.87 -16.39 -8.78
N ARG A 18 18.46 -15.95 -9.90
CA ARG A 18 18.31 -16.64 -11.19
C ARG A 18 18.83 -18.07 -11.09
N GLY A 19 17.96 -19.00 -11.41
CA GLY A 19 18.29 -20.42 -11.54
C GLY A 19 18.52 -20.82 -13.00
N ARG A 20 18.39 -22.12 -13.28
CA ARG A 20 18.58 -22.68 -14.64
C ARG A 20 17.36 -22.58 -15.55
N THR A 21 16.25 -22.00 -15.07
CA THR A 21 14.97 -21.98 -15.79
C THR A 21 14.44 -20.56 -15.94
N SER A 22 13.56 -20.34 -16.92
CA SER A 22 12.86 -19.07 -17.16
C SER A 22 11.84 -18.72 -16.07
N HIS A 23 11.61 -19.59 -15.08
CA HIS A 23 10.71 -19.32 -13.97
C HIS A 23 11.11 -18.05 -13.18
N TYR A 24 12.40 -17.71 -13.19
CA TYR A 24 12.91 -16.47 -12.62
C TYR A 24 12.17 -15.23 -13.16
N ASP A 25 12.07 -15.09 -14.48
CA ASP A 25 11.51 -13.91 -15.12
C ASP A 25 10.00 -13.79 -14.79
N VAL A 26 9.30 -14.92 -14.77
CA VAL A 26 7.88 -14.99 -14.40
C VAL A 26 7.66 -14.56 -12.94
N VAL A 27 8.45 -15.10 -12.00
CA VAL A 27 8.29 -14.78 -10.57
C VAL A 27 8.58 -13.31 -10.30
N VAL A 28 9.64 -12.77 -10.88
CA VAL A 28 10.01 -11.36 -10.72
C VAL A 28 8.89 -10.45 -11.24
N GLU A 29 8.43 -10.69 -12.47
CA GLU A 29 7.44 -9.84 -13.09
C GLU A 29 6.07 -9.93 -12.40
N GLN A 30 5.58 -11.14 -12.11
CA GLN A 30 4.27 -11.32 -11.47
C GLN A 30 4.26 -10.79 -10.03
N SER A 31 5.37 -10.90 -9.30
CA SER A 31 5.48 -10.35 -7.95
C SER A 31 5.45 -8.82 -7.96
N ALA A 32 6.24 -8.19 -8.83
CA ALA A 32 6.26 -6.73 -8.96
C ALA A 32 4.89 -6.17 -9.40
N ASN A 33 4.26 -6.83 -10.38
CA ASN A 33 2.95 -6.43 -10.89
C ASN A 33 1.84 -6.60 -9.84
N GLY A 34 1.85 -7.71 -9.09
CA GLY A 34 0.94 -7.94 -7.97
C GLY A 34 1.03 -6.86 -6.88
N LEU A 35 2.25 -6.49 -6.48
CA LEU A 35 2.46 -5.41 -5.51
C LEU A 35 2.00 -4.04 -6.03
N MET A 36 2.25 -3.76 -7.32
CA MET A 36 1.76 -2.54 -7.96
C MET A 36 0.24 -2.47 -7.96
N LEU A 37 -0.44 -3.55 -8.34
CA LEU A 37 -1.91 -3.61 -8.32
C LEU A 37 -2.48 -3.39 -6.93
N LEU A 38 -1.85 -3.95 -5.89
CA LEU A 38 -2.22 -3.69 -4.50
C LEU A 38 -2.01 -2.21 -4.10
N GLY A 39 -0.93 -1.58 -4.59
CA GLY A 39 -0.68 -0.16 -4.44
C GLY A 39 -1.78 0.70 -5.08
N LEU A 40 -2.20 0.35 -6.30
CA LEU A 40 -3.30 1.03 -7.01
C LEU A 40 -4.65 0.88 -6.31
N GLN A 41 -4.86 -0.20 -5.55
CA GLN A 41 -6.03 -0.37 -4.68
C GLN A 41 -5.98 0.50 -3.40
N GLY A 42 -4.94 1.30 -3.23
CA GLY A 42 -4.80 2.27 -2.13
C GLY A 42 -3.97 1.78 -0.94
N LEU A 43 -3.27 0.65 -1.07
CA LEU A 43 -2.36 0.17 -0.03
C LEU A 43 -1.00 0.88 -0.14
N CYS A 44 -0.48 1.37 0.99
CA CYS A 44 0.88 1.91 1.04
C CYS A 44 1.86 0.75 1.15
N ILE A 45 2.55 0.39 0.06
CA ILE A 45 3.44 -0.77 0.01
C ILE A 45 4.83 -0.36 -0.49
N GLY A 46 5.86 -0.67 0.28
CA GLY A 46 7.25 -0.60 -0.16
C GLY A 46 7.70 -1.93 -0.76
N ASN A 47 8.26 -1.91 -1.96
CA ASN A 47 8.82 -3.11 -2.60
C ASN A 47 10.32 -3.22 -2.33
N GLY A 48 10.71 -4.26 -1.58
CA GLY A 48 12.08 -4.66 -1.32
C GLY A 48 12.38 -6.08 -1.81
N ILE A 49 11.67 -6.53 -2.86
CA ILE A 49 12.02 -7.76 -3.56
C ILE A 49 13.25 -7.50 -4.43
N ILE A 50 14.37 -8.13 -4.10
CA ILE A 50 15.60 -8.05 -4.87
C ILE A 50 15.68 -9.20 -5.87
N THR A 51 16.13 -8.87 -7.08
CA THR A 51 16.21 -9.79 -8.20
C THR A 51 17.64 -9.82 -8.66
N VAL A 52 18.31 -10.95 -8.46
CA VAL A 52 19.76 -11.06 -8.56
C VAL A 52 20.16 -12.30 -9.34
N GLU A 53 21.35 -12.26 -9.94
CA GLU A 53 21.85 -13.37 -10.76
C GLU A 53 22.68 -14.36 -9.92
N ASN A 54 23.23 -13.92 -8.79
CA ASN A 54 24.07 -14.74 -7.93
C ASN A 54 23.95 -14.34 -6.44
N LYS A 55 24.55 -15.15 -5.57
CA LYS A 55 24.47 -14.97 -4.12
C LYS A 55 25.24 -13.74 -3.63
N GLU A 56 26.40 -13.42 -4.22
CA GLU A 56 27.18 -12.24 -3.81
C GLU A 56 26.40 -10.93 -4.03
N GLN A 57 25.69 -10.82 -5.15
CA GLN A 57 24.80 -9.68 -5.40
C GLN A 57 23.60 -9.63 -4.43
N ALA A 58 23.12 -10.79 -3.97
CA ALA A 58 22.07 -10.86 -2.97
C ALA A 58 22.55 -10.28 -1.64
N GLU A 59 23.75 -10.69 -1.20
CA GLU A 59 24.37 -10.24 0.03
C GLU A 59 24.67 -8.75 0.00
N GLU A 60 25.22 -8.23 -1.10
CA GLU A 60 25.49 -6.79 -1.25
C GLU A 60 24.20 -5.95 -1.16
N ARG A 61 23.10 -6.42 -1.75
CA ARG A 61 21.80 -5.72 -1.74
C ARG A 61 21.07 -5.81 -0.39
N ALA A 62 21.30 -6.89 0.35
CA ALA A 62 20.71 -7.12 1.67
C ALA A 62 21.52 -6.49 2.81
N ASP A 63 22.78 -6.15 2.57
CA ASP A 63 23.65 -5.52 3.57
C ASP A 63 23.18 -4.08 3.90
N ALA A 64 22.81 -3.88 5.17
CA ALA A 64 22.33 -2.61 5.71
C ALA A 64 23.39 -1.51 5.71
N ASN A 65 24.67 -1.85 5.66
CA ASN A 65 25.77 -0.88 5.58
C ASN A 65 26.17 -0.56 4.14
N ARG A 66 25.55 -1.21 3.14
CA ARG A 66 25.84 -1.00 1.72
C ARG A 66 24.62 -0.42 1.02
N LEU A 67 23.83 -1.29 0.38
CA LEU A 67 22.70 -0.86 -0.44
C LEU A 67 21.40 -0.78 0.34
N ASP A 68 21.29 -1.48 1.48
CA ASP A 68 20.14 -1.48 2.39
C ASP A 68 18.79 -1.46 1.66
N THR A 69 18.58 -2.42 0.75
CA THR A 69 17.38 -2.40 -0.11
C THR A 69 16.10 -2.53 0.72
N ALA A 70 16.16 -3.25 1.83
CA ALA A 70 15.05 -3.39 2.77
C ALA A 70 14.76 -2.06 3.50
N GLY A 71 15.78 -1.33 3.95
CA GLY A 71 15.60 0.00 4.55
C GLY A 71 15.07 1.03 3.56
N ALA A 72 15.52 0.98 2.29
CA ALA A 72 14.95 1.80 1.22
C ALA A 72 13.47 1.49 0.98
N ALA A 73 13.09 0.22 0.95
CA ALA A 73 11.69 -0.21 0.82
C ALA A 73 10.83 0.23 2.01
N ALA A 74 11.34 0.11 3.24
CA ALA A 74 10.65 0.59 4.44
C ALA A 74 10.47 2.12 4.42
N THR A 75 11.49 2.86 4.01
CA THR A 75 11.44 4.31 3.85
C THR A 75 10.40 4.71 2.80
N ALA A 76 10.35 4.00 1.67
CA ALA A 76 9.32 4.22 0.65
C ALA A 76 7.91 3.99 1.19
N ALA A 77 7.69 2.93 1.96
CA ALA A 77 6.40 2.67 2.60
C ALA A 77 5.99 3.80 3.56
N LEU A 78 6.92 4.28 4.40
CA LEU A 78 6.69 5.40 5.31
C LEU A 78 6.35 6.71 4.56
N HIS A 79 7.04 6.99 3.45
CA HIS A 79 6.72 8.13 2.60
C HIS A 79 5.33 8.02 1.98
N LEU A 80 4.94 6.84 1.51
CA LEU A 80 3.59 6.60 0.98
C LEU A 80 2.52 6.79 2.06
N ILE A 81 2.77 6.34 3.29
CA ILE A 81 1.87 6.57 4.43
C ILE A 81 1.75 8.07 4.73
N ALA A 82 2.87 8.79 4.80
CA ALA A 82 2.87 10.23 5.05
C ALA A 82 2.13 10.98 3.94
N LEU A 83 2.33 10.59 2.68
CA LEU A 83 1.64 11.15 1.52
C LEU A 83 0.14 10.87 1.58
N ALA A 84 -0.26 9.63 1.86
CA ALA A 84 -1.65 9.23 2.00
C ALA A 84 -2.35 9.96 3.16
N ARG A 85 -1.63 10.27 4.26
CA ARG A 85 -2.17 11.09 5.35
C ARG A 85 -2.30 12.57 4.99
N ARG A 86 -1.37 13.11 4.20
CA ARG A 86 -1.37 14.51 3.76
C ARG A 86 -2.42 14.79 2.68
N PHE A 87 -2.59 13.86 1.73
CA PHE A 87 -3.45 14.03 0.56
C PHE A 87 -4.74 13.22 0.64
N GLY A 88 -4.81 12.20 1.50
CA GLY A 88 -6.07 11.57 1.86
C GLY A 88 -6.92 12.58 2.58
N GLY A 89 -7.97 13.07 1.93
CA GLY A 89 -8.92 14.00 2.55
C GLY A 89 -9.37 13.49 3.91
N ARG A 90 -9.78 14.42 4.82
CA ARG A 90 -10.42 14.07 6.10
C ARG A 90 -11.32 12.87 5.85
N ARG A 91 -11.03 11.72 6.48
CA ARG A 91 -11.92 10.56 6.42
C ARG A 91 -13.27 11.03 6.94
N LYS A 92 -14.14 11.48 6.04
CA LYS A 92 -15.55 11.66 6.34
C LYS A 92 -16.00 10.27 6.75
N ALA A 93 -16.56 10.14 7.95
CA ALA A 93 -17.03 8.86 8.43
C ALA A 93 -17.85 8.19 7.31
N VAL A 94 -17.33 7.10 6.75
CA VAL A 94 -18.08 6.27 5.82
C VAL A 94 -19.04 5.49 6.69
N GLY A 95 -20.21 6.07 6.91
CA GLY A 95 -21.21 5.52 7.80
C GLY A 95 -22.10 6.62 8.35
N PHE A 96 -23.37 6.29 8.49
CA PHE A 96 -24.44 7.12 9.01
C PHE A 96 -24.00 7.89 10.28
N THR A 97 -23.64 9.16 10.16
CA THR A 97 -23.54 10.06 11.32
C THR A 97 -24.95 10.27 11.86
N PRO A 98 -25.26 9.94 13.12
CA PRO A 98 -26.56 10.22 13.70
C PRO A 98 -26.67 11.73 13.89
N GLY A 99 -27.31 12.41 12.93
CA GLY A 99 -27.46 13.86 12.93
C GLY A 99 -28.18 14.44 11.71
N GLU A 100 -28.16 13.76 10.57
CA GLU A 100 -28.91 14.18 9.37
C GLU A 100 -29.81 13.05 8.87
N TYR A 101 -31.04 12.99 9.40
CA TYR A 101 -32.14 12.36 8.69
C TYR A 101 -33.20 13.44 8.46
N GLN A 102 -33.38 13.86 7.21
CA GLN A 102 -34.63 14.51 6.81
C GLN A 102 -35.70 13.42 6.66
N ILE A 103 -36.72 13.48 7.50
CA ILE A 103 -37.91 12.63 7.37
C ILE A 103 -38.75 13.20 6.23
N ALA A 104 -38.86 12.45 5.13
CA ALA A 104 -39.76 12.80 4.04
C ALA A 104 -41.21 12.72 4.54
N GLY A 105 -41.82 13.88 4.81
CA GLY A 105 -43.21 13.97 5.25
C GLY A 105 -43.66 15.32 5.80
N THR A 106 -42.77 16.23 6.22
CA THR A 106 -43.20 17.56 6.71
C THR A 106 -43.08 18.61 5.61
N SER A 107 -43.95 18.51 4.61
CA SER A 107 -44.43 19.69 3.90
C SER A 107 -45.69 20.17 4.61
N ASP A 108 -45.58 21.25 5.38
CA ASP A 108 -46.70 22.15 5.60
C ASP A 108 -46.15 23.57 5.72
N GLY A 109 -46.40 24.35 4.67
CA GLY A 109 -46.17 25.79 4.71
C GLY A 109 -47.21 26.46 5.59
N THR A 110 -46.83 27.55 6.25
CA THR A 110 -47.75 28.67 6.51
C THR A 110 -46.96 29.97 6.54
N SER A 111 -47.42 30.89 5.71
CA SER A 111 -47.03 32.29 5.57
C SER A 111 -47.05 33.09 6.87
N GLY A 112 -46.16 34.07 6.94
CA GLY A 112 -46.49 35.47 7.28
C GLY A 112 -46.81 35.80 8.74
N ALA A 113 -45.86 36.47 9.39
CA ALA A 113 -45.98 37.78 10.03
C ALA A 113 -44.58 38.30 10.38
#